data_AF-A0A5N6KXM8-F1
#
_entry.id   AF-A0A5N6KXM8-F1
#
_cell.length_a   1.000
_cell.length_b   1.000
_cell.length_c   1.000
_cell.angle_alpha   90.00
_cell.angle_beta   90.00
_cell.angle_gamma   90.00
#
_symmetry.space_group_name_H-M   'P 1'
#
loop_
_entity.id
_entity.type
_entity.pdbx_description
1 polymer ?
#
loop_
_entity_poly.entity_id
_entity_poly.type
_entity_poly.pdbx_seq_one_letter_code
_entity_poly.pdbx_strand_id
1 'polypeptide(L)'
;MEDLRLKLASLRPPPGQNDLRLTVSTAPQAPVLSLRQLTQVRNLINASLDVIDVTTWTGDARNAEFICGQLQLLFENVQEAKQTLKGSQEITRAWCEDPLDDEIFEPSCPPNIALHWAVVDAALILYVRILEPADGPENPESLTGLGIRDRLAVAFGAPKVQPHEELGERFDYKGRDVRVKEMSRVESQDPSLLAAMAKLSALEHSVAMSRTALDTVMCKELD
;
A
#
# COMPACT_ATOMS: atom_id res chain seq x y z
N MET A 1 16.05 -2.87 -16.75
CA MET A 1 15.39 -1.63 -17.21
C MET A 1 13.90 -1.94 -17.22
N GLU A 2 13.24 -1.56 -16.15
CA GLU A 2 11.80 -1.78 -15.98
C GLU A 2 11.05 -0.69 -16.75
N ASP A 3 10.09 -1.10 -17.56
CA ASP A 3 9.45 -0.28 -18.60
C ASP A 3 7.95 -0.25 -18.35
N LEU A 4 7.38 0.94 -18.19
CA LEU A 4 5.97 1.15 -17.90
C LEU A 4 5.30 1.75 -19.13
N ARG A 5 4.37 0.99 -19.73
CA ARG A 5 3.65 1.41 -20.94
C ARG A 5 2.18 1.63 -20.62
N LEU A 6 1.75 2.88 -20.75
CA LEU A 6 0.38 3.31 -20.48
C LEU A 6 -0.38 3.45 -21.79
N LYS A 7 -1.44 2.66 -21.93
CA LYS A 7 -2.45 2.76 -23.01
C LYS A 7 -3.80 3.06 -22.39
N LEU A 8 -4.12 4.34 -22.25
CA LEU A 8 -5.41 4.80 -21.73
C LEU A 8 -6.12 5.57 -22.83
N ALA A 9 -7.41 5.31 -23.03
CA ALA A 9 -8.20 5.90 -24.12
C ALA A 9 -8.30 7.43 -24.03
N SER A 10 -8.15 7.97 -22.83
CA SER A 10 -8.21 9.39 -22.49
C SER A 10 -6.83 10.08 -22.53
N LEU A 11 -5.73 9.33 -22.56
CA LEU A 11 -4.39 9.88 -22.80
C LEU A 11 -4.20 10.08 -24.30
N ARG A 12 -4.01 11.33 -24.72
CA ARG A 12 -3.54 11.61 -26.09
C ARG A 12 -2.03 11.33 -26.13
N PRO A 13 -1.57 10.29 -26.84
CA PRO A 13 -0.15 10.02 -26.92
C PRO A 13 0.55 11.14 -27.73
N PRO A 14 1.86 11.34 -27.53
CA PRO A 14 2.65 12.27 -28.35
C PRO A 14 2.47 11.98 -29.84
N PRO A 15 2.56 12.99 -30.73
CA PRO A 15 2.39 12.78 -32.16
C PRO A 15 3.37 11.71 -32.69
N GLY A 16 2.81 10.61 -33.22
CA GLY A 16 3.58 9.46 -33.73
C GLY A 16 3.71 8.27 -32.79
N GLN A 17 3.19 8.35 -31.56
CA GLN A 17 3.13 7.23 -30.60
C GLN A 17 1.67 6.80 -30.36
N ASN A 18 1.46 5.54 -29.99
CA ASN A 18 0.15 4.98 -29.63
C ASN A 18 -0.02 4.78 -28.11
N ASP A 19 1.06 4.97 -27.36
CA ASP A 19 1.17 4.73 -25.93
C ASP A 19 2.16 5.70 -25.28
N LEU A 20 1.93 6.02 -24.01
CA LEU A 20 2.88 6.77 -23.20
C LEU A 20 3.83 5.78 -22.53
N ARG A 21 5.11 5.88 -22.87
CA ARG A 21 6.17 5.06 -22.29
C ARG A 21 6.91 5.85 -21.21
N LEU A 22 6.97 5.30 -20.00
CA LEU A 22 7.73 5.83 -18.88
C LEU A 22 8.74 4.77 -18.45
N THR A 23 10.01 5.14 -18.31
CA THR A 23 11.05 4.26 -17.77
C THR A 23 11.54 4.85 -16.46
N VAL A 24 11.84 4.03 -15.46
CA VAL A 24 12.52 4.52 -14.26
C VAL A 24 13.90 5.07 -14.67
N SER A 25 14.20 6.31 -14.27
CA SER A 25 15.47 6.95 -14.58
C SER A 25 16.63 6.14 -14.02
N THR A 26 17.69 6.05 -14.82
CA THR A 26 18.96 5.42 -14.40
C THR A 26 20.04 6.45 -14.11
N ALA A 27 19.66 7.74 -14.10
CA ALA A 27 20.59 8.82 -13.82
C ALA A 27 21.11 8.71 -12.37
N PRO A 28 22.40 8.96 -12.10
CA PRO A 28 22.98 8.82 -10.76
C PRO A 28 22.31 9.67 -9.68
N GLN A 29 21.72 10.80 -10.08
CA GLN A 29 21.02 11.74 -9.22
C GLN A 29 19.51 11.48 -9.11
N ALA A 30 18.96 10.54 -9.89
CA ALA A 30 17.53 10.27 -9.88
C ALA A 30 17.09 9.70 -8.52
N PRO A 31 15.95 10.14 -7.98
CA PRO A 31 15.43 9.59 -6.73
C PRO A 31 15.11 8.10 -6.85
N VAL A 32 15.36 7.35 -5.79
CA VAL A 32 15.03 5.91 -5.75
C VAL A 32 13.53 5.75 -5.50
N LEU A 33 12.86 4.97 -6.34
CA LEU A 33 11.48 4.55 -6.10
C LEU A 33 11.44 3.58 -4.90
N SER A 34 11.15 4.11 -3.72
CA SER A 34 11.06 3.32 -2.49
C SER A 34 9.62 3.20 -1.99
N LEU A 35 9.20 1.97 -1.66
CA LEU A 35 7.90 1.74 -1.03
C LEU A 35 8.04 1.84 0.49
N ARG A 36 7.39 2.84 1.08
CA ARG A 36 7.42 3.09 2.53
C ARG A 36 6.94 1.87 3.32
N GLN A 37 5.91 1.17 2.84
CA GLN A 37 5.39 -0.07 3.45
C GLN A 37 6.48 -1.14 3.57
N LEU A 38 7.25 -1.40 2.52
CA LEU A 38 8.31 -2.42 2.56
C LEU A 38 9.45 -2.01 3.48
N THR A 39 9.73 -0.70 3.54
CA THR A 39 10.72 -0.15 4.47
C THR A 39 10.26 -0.33 5.92
N GLN A 40 9.00 -0.06 6.23
CA GLN A 40 8.40 -0.26 7.55
C GLN A 40 8.40 -1.74 7.96
N VAL A 41 7.97 -2.64 7.07
CA VAL A 41 7.99 -4.09 7.30
C VAL A 41 9.40 -4.58 7.63
N ARG A 42 10.40 -4.15 6.84
CA ARG A 42 11.81 -4.48 7.12
C ARG A 42 12.24 -3.99 8.50
N ASN A 43 11.90 -2.76 8.86
CA ASN A 43 12.27 -2.19 10.15
C ASN A 43 11.63 -2.95 11.32
N LEU A 44 10.35 -3.34 11.19
CA LEU A 44 9.63 -4.13 12.19
C LEU A 44 10.20 -5.56 12.34
N ILE A 45 10.63 -6.16 11.23
CA ILE A 45 11.33 -7.46 11.26
C ILE A 45 12.68 -7.32 11.98
N ASN A 46 13.45 -6.27 11.70
CA ASN A 46 14.71 -6.03 12.41
C ASN A 46 14.47 -5.78 13.90
N ALA A 47 13.47 -4.98 14.27
CA ALA A 47 13.09 -4.78 15.66
C ALA A 47 12.68 -6.10 16.35
N SER A 48 12.03 -7.02 15.62
CA SER A 48 11.73 -8.36 16.12
C SER A 48 12.99 -9.19 16.38
N LEU A 49 14.01 -9.07 15.53
CA LEU A 49 15.31 -9.70 15.74
C LEU A 49 16.03 -9.10 16.95
N ASP A 50 15.97 -7.78 17.11
CA ASP A 50 16.56 -7.09 18.27
C ASP A 50 15.93 -7.57 19.59
N VAL A 51 14.60 -7.75 19.62
CA VAL A 51 13.88 -8.33 20.79
C VAL A 51 14.40 -9.74 21.12
N ILE A 52 14.61 -10.58 20.10
CA ILE A 52 15.13 -11.94 20.28
C ILE A 52 16.58 -11.88 20.79
N ASP A 53 17.42 -11.02 20.23
CA ASP A 53 18.82 -10.87 20.63
C ASP A 53 18.94 -10.36 22.06
N VAL A 54 18.14 -9.36 22.43
CA VAL A 54 18.08 -8.85 23.80
C VAL A 54 17.68 -9.97 24.76
N THR A 55 16.64 -10.73 24.43
CA THR A 55 16.15 -11.86 25.24
C THR A 55 17.19 -12.96 25.40
N THR A 56 17.96 -13.24 24.34
CA THR A 56 18.91 -14.36 24.31
C THR A 56 20.24 -14.03 24.99
N TRP A 57 20.75 -12.81 24.82
CA TRP A 57 22.14 -12.49 25.15
C TRP A 57 22.33 -11.48 26.29
N THR A 58 21.34 -10.62 26.54
CA THR A 58 21.53 -9.47 27.46
C THR A 58 20.51 -9.38 28.58
N GLY A 59 19.29 -9.86 28.37
CA GLY A 59 18.19 -9.79 29.31
C GLY A 59 18.18 -10.91 30.35
N ASP A 60 17.22 -10.84 31.27
CA ASP A 60 17.01 -11.89 32.27
C ASP A 60 16.00 -12.92 31.76
N ALA A 61 16.51 -13.94 31.05
CA ALA A 61 15.69 -15.02 30.52
C ALA A 61 15.00 -15.88 31.60
N ARG A 62 15.33 -15.71 32.89
CA ARG A 62 14.68 -16.40 34.01
C ARG A 62 13.56 -15.59 34.65
N ASN A 63 13.40 -14.32 34.27
CA ASN A 63 12.32 -13.47 34.75
C ASN A 63 11.11 -13.60 33.81
N ALA A 64 10.02 -14.17 34.32
CA ALA A 64 8.80 -14.38 33.57
C ALA A 64 8.12 -13.08 33.12
N GLU A 65 8.19 -11.99 33.91
CA GLU A 65 7.67 -10.68 33.53
C GLU A 65 8.47 -10.09 32.37
N PHE A 66 9.79 -10.25 32.40
CA PHE A 66 10.67 -9.83 31.31
C PHE A 66 10.34 -10.60 30.03
N ILE A 67 10.29 -11.93 30.07
CA ILE A 67 9.93 -12.76 28.91
C ILE A 67 8.54 -12.41 28.38
N CYS A 68 7.57 -12.17 29.26
CA CYS A 68 6.22 -11.75 28.86
C CYS A 68 6.26 -10.43 28.08
N GLY A 69 7.04 -9.45 28.57
CA GLY A 69 7.23 -8.18 27.87
C GLY A 69 7.91 -8.35 26.50
N GLN A 70 8.93 -9.20 26.41
CA GLN A 70 9.61 -9.47 25.14
C GLN A 70 8.68 -10.16 24.13
N LEU A 71 7.89 -11.15 24.57
CA LEU A 71 6.90 -11.81 23.70
C LEU A 71 5.80 -10.84 23.25
N GLN A 72 5.40 -9.88 24.10
CA GLN A 72 4.46 -8.83 23.75
C GLN A 72 5.02 -7.94 22.63
N LEU A 73 6.24 -7.43 22.80
CA LEU A 73 6.90 -6.58 21.80
C LEU A 73 7.10 -7.32 20.47
N LEU A 74 7.52 -8.59 20.54
CA LEU A 74 7.66 -9.44 19.36
C LEU A 74 6.32 -9.61 18.64
N PHE A 75 5.24 -9.87 19.38
CA PHE A 75 3.91 -10.03 18.82
C PHE A 75 3.43 -8.75 18.13
N GLU A 76 3.59 -7.59 18.76
CA GLU A 76 3.21 -6.29 18.21
C GLU A 76 3.95 -5.98 16.91
N ASN A 77 5.28 -6.14 16.90
CA ASN A 77 6.10 -5.91 15.71
C ASN A 77 5.67 -6.81 14.54
N VAL A 78 5.45 -8.10 14.80
CA VAL A 78 5.04 -9.07 13.77
C VAL A 78 3.63 -8.79 13.26
N GLN A 79 2.70 -8.48 14.17
CA GLN A 79 1.33 -8.13 13.81
C GLN A 79 1.29 -6.86 12.96
N GLU A 80 2.02 -5.81 13.35
CA GLU A 80 2.10 -4.56 12.58
C GLU A 80 2.73 -4.78 11.21
N ALA A 81 3.80 -5.57 11.12
CA ALA A 81 4.44 -5.90 9.85
C ALA A 81 3.46 -6.62 8.91
N LYS A 82 2.68 -7.56 9.45
CA LYS A 82 1.63 -8.27 8.71
C LYS A 82 0.54 -7.30 8.21
N GLN A 83 0.02 -6.43 9.08
CA GLN A 83 -1.01 -5.46 8.69
C GLN A 83 -0.49 -4.47 7.64
N THR A 84 0.78 -4.07 7.74
CA THR A 84 1.41 -3.19 6.76
C THR A 84 1.45 -3.82 5.35
N LEU A 85 1.72 -5.12 5.23
CA LEU A 85 1.64 -5.86 3.95
C LEU A 85 0.21 -6.14 3.49
N LYS A 86 -0.75 -6.20 4.42
CA LYS A 86 -2.16 -6.34 4.10
C LYS A 86 -2.70 -5.07 3.43
N GLY A 87 -2.15 -3.92 3.83
CA GLY A 87 -2.52 -2.61 3.30
C GLY A 87 -3.82 -2.07 3.92
N SER A 88 -4.02 -0.77 3.81
CA SER A 88 -5.23 -0.07 4.28
C SER A 88 -5.74 0.92 3.24
N GLN A 89 -6.96 1.44 3.43
CA GLN A 89 -7.51 2.45 2.54
C GLN A 89 -6.75 3.79 2.60
N GLU A 90 -6.16 4.13 3.76
CA GLU A 90 -5.34 5.34 3.93
C GLU A 90 -4.14 5.32 2.98
N ILE A 91 -3.51 4.16 2.81
CA ILE A 91 -2.38 3.99 1.89
C ILE A 91 -2.80 4.28 0.45
N THR A 92 -4.03 3.92 0.07
CA THR A 92 -4.54 4.17 -1.28
C THR A 92 -4.73 5.67 -1.56
N ARG A 93 -4.96 6.49 -0.52
CA ARG A 93 -5.17 7.95 -0.59
C ARG A 93 -3.89 8.77 -0.45
N ALA A 94 -2.78 8.17 -0.01
CA ALA A 94 -1.49 8.85 0.19
C ALA A 94 -0.86 9.46 -1.08
N TRP A 95 -1.39 9.17 -2.27
CA TRP A 95 -0.87 9.65 -3.56
C TRP A 95 -0.87 11.18 -3.71
N CYS A 96 -1.77 11.89 -3.02
CA CYS A 96 -1.84 13.34 -3.03
C CYS A 96 -0.96 14.00 -1.95
N GLU A 97 -0.79 13.32 -0.80
CA GLU A 97 0.00 13.81 0.33
C GLU A 97 1.51 13.65 0.12
N ASP A 98 1.92 12.53 -0.48
CA ASP A 98 3.32 12.20 -0.76
C ASP A 98 3.47 11.80 -2.25
N PRO A 99 3.34 12.78 -3.17
CA PRO A 99 3.41 12.50 -4.60
C PRO A 99 4.83 12.15 -5.03
N LEU A 100 4.95 11.28 -6.02
CA LEU A 100 6.26 10.91 -6.58
C LEU A 100 6.96 12.11 -7.21
N ASP A 101 8.29 12.11 -7.06
CA ASP A 101 9.18 13.06 -7.72
C ASP A 101 9.13 12.88 -9.25
N ASP A 102 9.12 14.00 -9.98
CA ASP A 102 9.03 14.01 -11.44
C ASP A 102 10.29 13.47 -12.11
N GLU A 103 11.43 13.47 -11.41
CA GLU A 103 12.73 12.98 -11.89
C GLU A 103 12.88 11.45 -11.78
N ILE A 104 11.92 10.75 -11.14
CA ILE A 104 11.94 9.29 -11.06
C ILE A 104 11.76 8.65 -12.43
N PHE A 105 11.07 9.32 -13.36
CA PHE A 105 10.76 8.77 -14.70
C PHE A 105 11.43 9.55 -15.82
N GLU A 106 11.83 8.82 -16.86
CA GLU A 106 12.30 9.35 -18.13
C GLU A 106 11.44 8.79 -19.28
N PRO A 107 10.71 9.64 -20.03
CA PRO A 107 10.48 11.07 -19.78
C PRO A 107 9.69 11.32 -18.47
N SER A 108 9.75 12.55 -17.93
CA SER A 108 9.02 12.93 -16.71
C SER A 108 7.52 12.67 -16.85
N CYS A 109 6.89 12.25 -15.75
CA CYS A 109 5.46 11.95 -15.74
C CYS A 109 4.62 13.17 -16.15
N PRO A 110 3.65 13.04 -17.05
CA PRO A 110 2.75 14.15 -17.39
C PRO A 110 2.03 14.68 -16.15
N PRO A 111 1.82 16.01 -16.05
CA PRO A 111 1.29 16.64 -14.84
C PRO A 111 -0.19 16.35 -14.57
N ASN A 112 -0.88 15.71 -15.51
CA ASN A 112 -2.27 15.23 -15.39
C ASN A 112 -2.36 13.74 -15.08
N ILE A 113 -1.23 13.08 -14.76
CA ILE A 113 -1.17 11.68 -14.36
C ILE A 113 -0.55 11.61 -12.96
N ALA A 114 -1.23 10.94 -12.05
CA ALA A 114 -0.65 10.53 -10.77
C ALA A 114 -0.43 9.02 -10.75
N LEU A 115 0.82 8.62 -10.54
CA LEU A 115 1.22 7.24 -10.33
C LEU A 115 1.44 7.01 -8.83
N HIS A 116 0.95 5.88 -8.33
CA HIS A 116 1.14 5.51 -6.94
C HIS A 116 1.26 3.99 -6.81
N TRP A 117 2.32 3.54 -6.13
CA TRP A 117 2.54 2.14 -5.82
C TRP A 117 2.19 1.86 -4.37
N ALA A 118 1.47 0.77 -4.14
CA ALA A 118 1.13 0.28 -2.81
C ALA A 118 1.26 -1.25 -2.76
N VAL A 119 1.37 -1.79 -1.55
CA VAL A 119 1.25 -3.22 -1.28
C VAL A 119 -0.10 -3.47 -0.61
N VAL A 120 -0.92 -4.35 -1.18
CA VAL A 120 -2.23 -4.73 -0.65
C VAL A 120 -2.36 -6.24 -0.73
N ASP A 121 -2.70 -6.90 0.37
CA ASP A 121 -2.78 -8.35 0.48
C ASP A 121 -1.55 -9.08 -0.10
N ALA A 122 -0.35 -8.54 0.19
CA ALA A 122 0.93 -9.05 -0.33
C ALA A 122 1.07 -9.06 -1.87
N ALA A 123 0.27 -8.26 -2.57
CA ALA A 123 0.42 -7.97 -3.99
C ALA A 123 0.91 -6.53 -4.20
N LEU A 124 1.72 -6.32 -5.23
CA LEU A 124 2.14 -4.99 -5.66
C LEU A 124 1.05 -4.39 -6.54
N ILE A 125 0.51 -3.25 -6.11
CA ILE A 125 -0.55 -2.54 -6.81
C ILE A 125 0.01 -1.23 -7.36
N LEU A 126 -0.21 -1.00 -8.65
CA LEU A 126 0.00 0.29 -9.29
C LEU A 126 -1.36 0.94 -9.55
N TYR A 127 -1.56 2.12 -8.95
CA TYR A 127 -2.66 3.01 -9.28
C TYR A 127 -2.20 4.03 -10.30
N VAL A 128 -2.93 4.13 -11.41
CA VAL A 128 -2.75 5.14 -12.44
C VAL A 128 -3.99 6.01 -12.46
N ARG A 129 -3.85 7.27 -12.03
CA ARG A 129 -4.94 8.25 -11.97
C ARG A 129 -4.74 9.30 -13.05
N ILE A 130 -5.81 9.61 -13.77
CA ILE A 130 -5.86 10.75 -14.68
C ILE A 130 -6.59 11.88 -13.97
N LEU A 131 -5.94 13.02 -13.91
CA LEU A 131 -6.36 14.20 -13.18
C LEU A 131 -6.92 15.25 -14.14
N GLU A 132 -7.95 15.96 -13.69
CA GLU A 132 -8.48 17.15 -14.34
C GLU A 132 -8.58 18.32 -13.34
N PRO A 133 -8.50 19.58 -13.79
CA PRO A 133 -8.68 20.73 -12.90
C PRO A 133 -10.05 20.71 -12.22
N ALA A 134 -10.08 21.03 -10.93
CA ALA A 134 -11.32 21.07 -10.15
C ALA A 134 -12.32 22.15 -10.63
N ASP A 135 -11.81 23.24 -11.22
CA ASP A 135 -12.58 24.37 -11.76
C ASP A 135 -12.97 24.22 -13.25
N GLY A 136 -12.69 23.07 -13.87
CA GLY A 136 -13.13 22.80 -15.23
C GLY A 136 -14.66 22.82 -15.36
N PRO A 137 -15.22 23.17 -16.54
CA PRO A 137 -16.67 23.13 -16.75
C PRO A 137 -17.17 21.73 -16.36
N GLU A 138 -18.13 21.67 -15.45
CA GLU A 138 -18.74 20.41 -15.02
C GLU A 138 -19.28 19.71 -16.26
N ASN A 139 -18.53 18.74 -16.77
CA ASN A 139 -18.92 18.07 -18.00
C ASN A 139 -20.01 17.07 -17.60
N PRO A 140 -21.26 17.23 -18.05
CA PRO A 140 -22.37 16.34 -17.67
C PRO A 140 -22.17 14.89 -18.15
N GLU A 141 -21.12 14.63 -18.94
CA GLU A 141 -20.70 13.31 -19.42
C GLU A 141 -19.89 12.50 -18.38
N SER A 142 -19.46 13.09 -17.26
CA SER A 142 -18.76 12.37 -16.18
C SER A 142 -19.64 11.36 -15.40
N LEU A 143 -20.89 11.16 -15.84
CA LEU A 143 -21.84 10.20 -15.29
C LEU A 143 -22.07 8.95 -16.16
N THR A 144 -21.41 8.81 -17.31
CA THR A 144 -21.68 7.69 -18.22
C THR A 144 -20.50 6.74 -18.34
N GLY A 145 -20.57 5.61 -17.60
CA GLY A 145 -19.64 4.50 -17.87
C GLY A 145 -19.90 3.21 -17.11
N LEU A 146 -19.97 3.24 -15.77
CA LEU A 146 -20.00 2.00 -14.97
C LEU A 146 -20.98 2.02 -13.76
N GLY A 147 -21.55 3.17 -13.38
CA GLY A 147 -22.35 3.30 -12.15
C GLY A 147 -23.77 2.72 -12.17
N ILE A 148 -24.35 2.41 -13.34
CA ILE A 148 -25.75 1.93 -13.41
C ILE A 148 -25.83 0.44 -13.04
N ARG A 149 -24.82 -0.37 -13.41
CA ARG A 149 -24.78 -1.80 -13.08
C ARG A 149 -24.55 -2.02 -11.58
N ASP A 150 -23.70 -1.21 -10.95
CA ASP A 150 -23.47 -1.28 -9.50
C ASP A 150 -24.69 -0.86 -8.69
N ARG A 151 -25.40 0.20 -9.09
CA ARG A 151 -26.64 0.62 -8.39
C ARG A 151 -27.75 -0.43 -8.50
N LEU A 152 -27.86 -1.13 -9.63
CA LEU A 152 -28.78 -2.26 -9.78
C LEU A 152 -28.32 -3.47 -8.95
N ALA A 153 -27.03 -3.80 -8.93
CA ALA A 153 -26.49 -4.90 -8.13
C ALA A 153 -26.71 -4.72 -6.62
N VAL A 154 -26.57 -3.49 -6.11
CA VAL A 154 -26.84 -3.13 -4.71
C VAL A 154 -28.34 -3.26 -4.36
N ALA A 155 -29.24 -2.93 -5.29
CA ALA A 155 -30.69 -3.09 -5.09
C ALA A 155 -31.16 -4.55 -5.08
N PHE A 156 -30.37 -5.49 -5.63
CA PHE A 156 -30.64 -6.93 -5.65
C PHE A 156 -29.83 -7.75 -4.62
N GLY A 157 -29.18 -7.09 -3.65
CA GLY A 157 -28.55 -7.77 -2.52
C GLY A 157 -27.18 -8.40 -2.81
N ALA A 158 -26.52 -8.02 -3.91
CA ALA A 158 -25.14 -8.44 -4.16
C ALA A 158 -24.18 -7.70 -3.19
N PRO A 159 -23.12 -8.36 -2.70
CA PRO A 159 -22.11 -7.71 -1.87
C PRO A 159 -21.51 -6.52 -2.65
N LYS A 160 -21.46 -5.36 -2.00
CA LYS A 160 -20.89 -4.11 -2.53
C LYS A 160 -19.46 -4.40 -3.01
N VAL A 161 -19.27 -4.54 -4.31
CA VAL A 161 -17.94 -4.34 -4.89
C VAL A 161 -17.65 -2.88 -4.59
N GLN A 162 -16.60 -2.59 -3.82
CA GLN A 162 -16.15 -1.23 -3.57
C GLN A 162 -15.13 -0.85 -4.64
N PRO A 163 -15.55 -0.23 -5.76
CA PRO A 163 -14.65 0.63 -6.48
C PRO A 163 -15.26 2.03 -6.55
N HIS A 164 -14.41 3.06 -6.45
CA HIS A 164 -14.73 4.46 -6.80
C HIS A 164 -15.36 5.36 -5.73
N GLU A 165 -14.78 5.44 -4.53
CA GLU A 165 -15.07 6.57 -3.62
C GLU A 165 -14.30 7.85 -4.02
N GLU A 166 -13.18 7.73 -4.76
CA GLU A 166 -12.29 8.85 -5.12
C GLU A 166 -12.72 9.64 -6.38
N LEU A 167 -13.68 9.13 -7.17
CA LEU A 167 -14.08 9.78 -8.43
C LEU A 167 -14.94 11.02 -8.14
N GLY A 168 -14.45 12.19 -8.58
CA GLY A 168 -15.13 13.47 -8.41
C GLY A 168 -14.83 14.22 -7.10
N GLU A 169 -14.08 13.61 -6.18
CA GLU A 169 -13.54 14.29 -5.01
C GLU A 169 -12.39 15.23 -5.42
N ARG A 170 -12.24 16.34 -4.68
CA ARG A 170 -11.19 17.34 -4.88
C ARG A 170 -9.97 17.02 -4.03
N PHE A 171 -8.80 17.07 -4.64
CA PHE A 171 -7.51 16.78 -4.01
C PHE A 171 -6.53 17.91 -4.32
N ASP A 172 -5.68 18.26 -3.35
CA ASP A 172 -4.47 19.03 -3.64
C ASP A 172 -3.39 18.08 -4.15
N TYR A 173 -2.95 18.27 -5.39
CA TYR A 173 -1.88 17.47 -5.99
C TYR A 173 -0.78 18.36 -6.54
N LYS A 174 0.39 18.33 -5.88
CA LYS A 174 1.54 19.19 -6.22
C LYS A 174 1.14 20.69 -6.28
N GLY A 175 0.33 21.14 -5.32
CA GLY A 175 -0.12 22.54 -5.22
C GLY A 175 -1.20 22.94 -6.23
N ARG A 176 -1.93 21.96 -6.78
CA ARG A 176 -3.03 22.18 -7.74
C ARG A 176 -4.28 21.46 -7.27
N ASP A 177 -5.42 22.16 -7.31
CA ASP A 177 -6.72 21.56 -7.05
C ASP A 177 -7.18 20.72 -8.25
N VAL A 178 -7.27 19.41 -8.05
CA VAL A 178 -7.56 18.42 -9.08
C VAL A 178 -8.67 17.48 -8.67
N ARG A 179 -9.32 16.89 -9.66
CA ARG A 179 -10.24 15.75 -9.48
C ARG A 179 -9.72 14.55 -10.24
N VAL A 180 -9.98 13.36 -9.71
CA VAL A 180 -9.69 12.11 -10.41
C VAL A 180 -10.79 11.85 -11.43
N LYS A 181 -10.43 11.94 -12.72
CA LYS A 181 -11.32 11.65 -13.85
C LYS A 181 -11.41 10.15 -14.12
N GLU A 182 -10.27 9.48 -14.07
CA GLU A 182 -10.14 8.05 -14.36
C GLU A 182 -9.11 7.44 -13.42
N MET A 183 -9.37 6.22 -12.96
CA MET A 183 -8.41 5.45 -12.16
C MET A 183 -8.34 4.02 -12.71
N SER A 184 -7.14 3.62 -13.10
CA SER A 184 -6.79 2.24 -13.43
C SER A 184 -5.97 1.63 -12.31
N ARG A 185 -6.30 0.40 -11.92
CA ARG A 185 -5.57 -0.39 -10.91
C ARG A 185 -4.94 -1.60 -11.60
N VAL A 186 -3.62 -1.71 -11.53
CA VAL A 186 -2.87 -2.85 -12.04
C VAL A 186 -2.30 -3.60 -10.84
N GLU A 187 -2.53 -4.91 -10.80
CA GLU A 187 -2.08 -5.79 -9.72
C GLU A 187 -1.05 -6.78 -10.25
N SER A 188 0.05 -6.92 -9.52
CA SER A 188 1.06 -7.95 -9.75
C SER A 188 1.26 -8.75 -8.47
N GLN A 189 1.08 -10.06 -8.57
CA GLN A 189 1.43 -10.97 -7.49
C GLN A 189 2.95 -11.14 -7.43
N ASP A 190 3.51 -11.11 -6.22
CA ASP A 190 4.93 -11.32 -5.98
C ASP A 190 5.12 -12.53 -5.03
N PRO A 191 5.78 -13.62 -5.47
CA PRO A 191 6.00 -14.79 -4.63
C PRO A 191 6.77 -14.51 -3.33
N SER A 192 7.66 -13.52 -3.33
CA SER A 192 8.45 -13.14 -2.15
C SER A 192 7.58 -12.42 -1.12
N LEU A 193 6.69 -11.52 -1.56
CA LEU A 193 5.71 -10.86 -0.69
C LEU A 193 4.72 -11.87 -0.12
N LEU A 194 4.22 -12.81 -0.94
CA LEU A 194 3.35 -13.89 -0.47
C LEU A 194 4.05 -14.75 0.58
N ALA A 195 5.32 -15.11 0.35
CA ALA A 195 6.11 -15.87 1.31
C ALA A 195 6.34 -15.08 2.61
N ALA A 196 6.61 -13.77 2.52
CA ALA A 196 6.76 -12.90 3.68
C ALA A 196 5.47 -12.83 4.51
N MET A 197 4.33 -12.61 3.87
CA MET A 197 3.01 -12.60 4.52
C MET A 197 2.70 -13.94 5.20
N ALA A 198 2.97 -15.06 4.54
CA ALA A 198 2.77 -16.39 5.11
C ALA A 198 3.65 -16.62 6.35
N LYS A 199 4.93 -16.23 6.28
CA LYS A 199 5.87 -16.34 7.42
C LYS A 199 5.45 -15.46 8.59
N LEU A 200 5.06 -14.21 8.33
CA LEU A 200 4.58 -13.29 9.38
C LEU A 200 3.30 -13.84 10.04
N SER A 201 2.38 -14.41 9.26
CA SER A 201 1.15 -15.01 9.78
C SER A 201 1.43 -16.24 10.66
N ALA A 202 2.36 -17.11 10.23
CA ALA A 202 2.76 -18.26 11.03
C ALA A 202 3.47 -17.84 12.33
N LEU A 203 4.34 -16.83 12.25
CA LEU A 203 5.07 -16.30 13.41
C LEU A 203 4.12 -15.66 14.42
N GLU A 204 3.18 -14.82 13.96
CA GLU A 204 2.15 -14.22 14.81
C GLU A 204 1.37 -15.28 15.59
N HIS A 205 0.92 -16.34 14.93
CA HIS A 205 0.21 -17.44 15.59
C HIS A 205 1.10 -18.15 16.63
N SER A 206 2.35 -18.44 16.28
CA SER A 206 3.31 -19.07 17.19
C SER A 206 3.59 -18.22 18.44
N VAL A 207 3.78 -16.92 18.27
CA VAL A 207 4.02 -15.99 19.38
C VAL A 207 2.76 -15.80 20.21
N ALA A 208 1.57 -15.72 19.60
CA ALA A 208 0.29 -15.67 20.32
C ALA A 208 0.12 -16.89 21.23
N MET A 209 0.36 -18.10 20.72
CA MET A 209 0.31 -19.33 21.53
C MET A 209 1.30 -19.28 22.70
N SER A 210 2.52 -18.78 22.45
CA SER A 210 3.56 -18.67 23.47
C SER A 210 3.16 -17.70 24.59
N ARG A 211 2.50 -16.58 24.23
CA ARG A 211 1.97 -15.60 25.17
C ARG A 211 0.88 -16.20 26.05
N THR A 212 -0.13 -16.85 25.45
CA THR A 212 -1.21 -17.50 26.21
C THR A 212 -0.66 -18.56 27.17
N ALA A 213 0.27 -19.41 26.71
CA ALA A 213 0.89 -20.41 27.57
C ALA A 213 1.63 -19.79 28.77
N LEU A 214 2.34 -18.67 28.55
CA LEU A 214 3.03 -17.96 29.61
C LEU A 214 2.05 -17.28 30.58
N ASP A 215 0.98 -16.66 30.08
CA ASP A 215 -0.06 -16.03 30.89
C ASP A 215 -0.75 -17.03 31.82
N THR A 216 -1.03 -18.25 31.33
CA THR A 216 -1.56 -19.35 32.16
C THR A 216 -0.59 -19.73 33.28
N VAL A 217 0.72 -19.86 32.98
CA VAL A 217 1.76 -20.20 33.99
C VAL A 217 1.96 -19.07 35.00
N MET A 218 1.83 -17.82 34.56
CA MET A 218 1.90 -16.64 35.42
C MET A 218 0.58 -16.36 36.17
N CYS A 219 -0.45 -17.20 35.99
CA CYS A 219 -1.76 -17.05 36.60
C CYS A 219 -2.46 -15.71 36.32
N LYS A 220 -2.18 -15.09 35.17
CA LYS A 220 -2.79 -13.80 34.77
C LYS A 220 -4.25 -13.93 34.28
N GLU A 221 -4.73 -15.15 34.05
CA GLU A 221 -6.10 -15.45 33.60
C GLU A 221 -7.12 -15.60 34.76
N LEU A 222 -6.74 -15.35 36.02
CA LEU A 222 -7.55 -15.62 37.21
C LEU A 222 -8.15 -14.38 37.92
N ASP A 223 -8.06 -13.18 37.33
CA ASP A 223 -8.71 -11.96 37.84
C ASP A 223 -9.78 -11.42 36.88
#